data_AF-A0A3B9DCF2-F1
#
_entry.id   AF-A0A3B9DCF2-F1
#
_cell.length_a   1.000
_cell.length_b   1.000
_cell.length_c   1.000
_cell.angle_alpha   90.00
_cell.angle_beta   90.00
_cell.angle_gamma   90.00
#
_symmetry.space_group_name_H-M   'P 1'
#
loop_
_entity.id
_entity.type
_entity.pdbx_description
1 polymer ?
#
loop_
_entity_poly.entity_id
_entity_poly.type
_entity_poly.pdbx_seq_one_letter_code
_entity_poly.pdbx_strand_id
1 'polypeptide(L)'
;IPRRVTSTSRDIWELQYRLERRNKRSIEAALNHPRFRAAYDLLLLREQAGEDLGGLGQWWTDFQNSDTNRKKQMITAISQSRRRRQGSRKRNESGVTE
;
A
#
# COMPACT_ATOMS: atom_id res chain seq x y z
N ILE A 1 -26.41 14.74 6.82
CA ILE A 1 -25.85 13.40 6.53
C ILE A 1 -25.85 12.57 7.81
N PRO A 2 -26.40 11.35 7.84
CA PRO A 2 -26.39 10.50 9.03
C PRO A 2 -24.96 10.18 9.48
N ARG A 3 -24.67 10.23 10.80
CA ARG A 3 -23.28 10.06 11.32
C ARG A 3 -22.59 8.78 10.84
N ARG A 4 -23.34 7.69 10.66
CA ARG A 4 -22.85 6.42 10.11
C ARG A 4 -22.24 6.54 8.71
N VAL A 5 -22.78 7.41 7.86
CA VAL A 5 -22.30 7.62 6.48
C VAL A 5 -20.98 8.38 6.52
N THR A 6 -20.89 9.43 7.35
CA THR A 6 -19.65 10.19 7.53
C THR A 6 -18.53 9.34 8.12
N SER A 7 -18.83 8.51 9.14
CA SER A 7 -17.87 7.52 9.64
C SER A 7 -17.49 6.51 8.56
N THR A 8 -18.45 6.15 7.70
CA THR A 8 -18.20 5.20 6.63
C THR A 8 -17.14 5.70 5.65
N SER A 9 -17.33 6.93 5.18
CA SER A 9 -16.39 7.62 4.32
C SER A 9 -15.04 7.77 5.00
N ARG A 10 -14.99 8.26 6.26
CA ARG A 10 -13.72 8.44 6.96
C ARG A 10 -12.87 7.17 6.99
N ASP A 11 -13.44 6.00 7.29
CA ASP A 11 -12.61 4.80 7.35
C ASP A 11 -12.15 4.32 5.95
N ILE A 12 -12.93 4.59 4.89
CA ILE A 12 -12.50 4.32 3.50
C ILE A 12 -11.28 5.18 3.15
N TRP A 13 -11.29 6.46 3.54
CA TRP A 13 -10.18 7.38 3.32
C TRP A 13 -8.96 7.00 4.19
N GLU A 14 -9.16 6.59 5.44
CA GLU A 14 -8.07 6.11 6.30
C GLU A 14 -7.42 4.84 5.72
N LEU A 15 -8.21 3.95 5.13
CA LEU A 15 -7.70 2.77 4.45
C LEU A 15 -6.78 3.10 3.27
N GLN A 16 -6.99 4.22 2.56
CA GLN A 16 -6.10 4.63 1.46
C GLN A 16 -4.65 4.75 1.92
N TYR A 17 -4.43 5.38 3.07
CA TYR A 17 -3.10 5.53 3.66
C TYR A 17 -2.45 4.18 4.01
N ARG A 18 -3.27 3.21 4.44
CA ARG A 18 -2.81 1.85 4.76
C ARG A 18 -2.48 1.06 3.49
N LEU A 19 -3.27 1.23 2.44
CA LEU A 19 -3.05 0.60 1.13
C LEU A 19 -1.74 1.10 0.51
N GLU A 20 -1.53 2.42 0.51
CA GLU A 20 -0.30 3.07 0.01
C GLU A 20 0.95 2.59 0.77
N ARG A 21 0.81 2.34 2.07
CA ARG A 21 1.87 1.76 2.90
C ARG A 21 2.00 0.27 2.68
N ARG A 22 2.82 -0.11 1.69
CA ARG A 22 3.24 -1.50 1.46
C ARG A 22 4.15 -2.01 2.60
N ASN A 23 3.58 -2.41 3.73
CA ASN A 23 4.26 -3.14 4.80
C ASN A 23 3.34 -4.27 5.30
N LYS A 24 3.93 -5.35 5.83
CA LYS A 24 3.17 -6.56 6.21
C LYS A 24 1.98 -6.26 7.12
N ARG A 25 2.20 -5.48 8.18
CA ARG A 25 1.17 -5.15 9.18
C ARG A 25 0.04 -4.30 8.58
N SER A 26 0.37 -3.35 7.70
CA SER A 26 -0.62 -2.50 7.01
C SER A 26 -1.42 -3.29 5.99
N ILE A 27 -0.79 -4.22 5.26
CA ILE A 27 -1.46 -5.10 4.30
C ILE A 27 -2.46 -6.01 5.03
N GLU A 28 -2.03 -6.69 6.10
CA GLU A 28 -2.90 -7.54 6.92
C GLU A 28 -4.05 -6.74 7.56
N ALA A 29 -3.75 -5.55 8.09
CA ALA A 29 -4.78 -4.68 8.68
C ALA A 29 -5.77 -4.15 7.64
N ALA A 30 -5.34 -3.89 6.40
CA ALA A 30 -6.23 -3.47 5.33
C ALA A 30 -7.16 -4.61 4.92
N LEU A 31 -6.63 -5.82 4.72
CA LEU A 31 -7.40 -7.01 4.33
C LEU A 31 -8.46 -7.41 5.35
N ASN A 32 -8.14 -7.29 6.64
CA ASN A 32 -9.07 -7.62 7.73
C ASN A 32 -10.18 -6.57 7.91
N HIS A 33 -10.14 -5.43 7.22
CA HIS A 33 -11.12 -4.37 7.39
C HIS A 33 -12.40 -4.66 6.56
N PRO A 34 -13.61 -4.52 7.13
CA PRO A 34 -14.86 -4.84 6.43
C PRO A 34 -15.11 -3.96 5.19
N ARG A 35 -14.46 -2.79 5.11
CA ARG A 35 -14.57 -1.85 3.98
C ARG A 35 -13.37 -1.84 3.04
N PHE A 36 -12.55 -2.89 3.09
CA PHE A 36 -11.43 -3.07 2.18
C PHE A 36 -11.87 -2.96 0.72
N ARG A 37 -12.98 -3.61 0.33
CA ARG A 37 -13.48 -3.59 -1.06
C ARG A 37 -13.75 -2.17 -1.56
N ALA A 38 -14.45 -1.37 -0.77
CA ALA A 38 -14.73 0.02 -1.10
C ALA A 38 -13.46 0.87 -1.21
N ALA A 39 -12.47 0.64 -0.33
CA ALA A 39 -11.19 1.32 -0.42
C ALA A 39 -10.36 0.87 -1.64
N TYR A 40 -10.42 -0.40 -2.01
CA TYR A 40 -9.78 -0.93 -3.21
C TYR A 40 -10.42 -0.36 -4.48
N ASP A 41 -11.75 -0.29 -4.55
CA ASP A 41 -12.44 0.30 -5.69
C ASP A 41 -12.10 1.79 -5.84
N LEU A 42 -12.02 2.54 -4.72
CA LEU A 42 -11.55 3.93 -4.74
C LEU A 42 -10.10 4.05 -5.21
N LEU A 43 -9.22 3.11 -4.80
CA LEU A 43 -7.83 3.08 -5.24
C LEU A 43 -7.72 2.90 -6.76
N LEU A 44 -8.52 2.00 -7.34
CA LEU A 44 -8.56 1.80 -8.79
C LEU A 44 -9.07 3.06 -9.50
N LEU A 45 -10.10 3.73 -8.97
CA LEU A 45 -10.60 4.98 -9.52
C LEU A 45 -9.54 6.09 -9.48
N ARG A 46 -8.74 6.17 -8.40
CA ARG A 46 -7.62 7.12 -8.28
C ARG A 46 -6.54 6.84 -9.33
N GLU A 47 -6.18 5.57 -9.54
CA GLU A 47 -5.23 5.15 -10.56
C GLU A 47 -5.75 5.48 -11.97
N GLN A 48 -7.03 5.21 -12.24
CA GLN A 48 -7.69 5.57 -13.51
C GLN A 48 -7.81 7.08 -13.72
N ALA A 49 -7.92 7.87 -12.65
CA ALA A 49 -7.94 9.33 -12.70
C ALA A 49 -6.55 9.95 -13.01
N GLY A 50 -5.51 9.13 -13.18
CA GLY A 50 -4.16 9.57 -13.53
C GLY A 50 -3.25 9.84 -12.33
N GLU A 51 -3.63 9.39 -11.14
CA GLU A 51 -2.76 9.49 -9.97
C GLU A 51 -1.62 8.47 -10.06
N ASP A 52 -0.37 8.91 -9.95
CA ASP A 52 0.79 8.01 -9.92
C ASP A 52 0.91 7.32 -8.57
N LEU A 53 0.26 6.17 -8.47
CA LEU A 53 0.33 5.28 -7.31
C LEU A 53 1.42 4.21 -7.46
N GLY A 54 2.23 4.26 -8.53
CA GLY A 54 3.30 3.29 -8.80
C GLY A 54 2.78 1.86 -8.97
N GLY A 55 1.66 1.68 -9.67
CA GLY A 55 1.03 0.39 -9.96
C GLY A 55 0.45 -0.29 -8.72
N LEU A 56 -0.07 0.50 -7.77
CA LEU A 56 -0.59 -0.02 -6.51
C LEU A 56 -1.87 -0.82 -6.73
N GLY A 57 -2.75 -0.39 -7.65
CA GLY A 57 -3.98 -1.10 -7.98
C GLY A 57 -3.69 -2.47 -8.59
N GLN A 58 -2.76 -2.53 -9.55
CA GLN A 58 -2.32 -3.79 -10.15
C GLN A 58 -1.70 -4.73 -9.09
N TRP A 59 -0.84 -4.21 -8.20
CA TRP A 59 -0.25 -5.03 -7.14
C TRP A 59 -1.30 -5.63 -6.21
N TRP A 60 -2.33 -4.86 -5.83
CA TRP A 60 -3.45 -5.35 -5.01
C TRP A 60 -4.33 -6.35 -5.75
N THR A 61 -4.47 -6.20 -7.07
CA THR A 61 -5.16 -7.17 -7.94
C THR A 61 -4.41 -8.51 -7.92
N ASP A 62 -3.11 -8.49 -8.20
CA ASP A 62 -2.27 -9.68 -8.21
C ASP A 62 -2.21 -10.34 -6.84
N PHE A 63 -2.16 -9.53 -5.77
CA PHE A 63 -2.14 -10.02 -4.40
C PHE A 63 -3.43 -10.77 -4.06
N GLN A 64 -4.61 -10.28 -4.48
CA GLN A 64 -5.89 -10.96 -4.23
C GLN A 64 -5.97 -12.31 -4.95
N ASN A 65 -5.52 -12.34 -6.21
CA ASN A 65 -5.52 -13.53 -7.07
C ASN A 65 -4.42 -14.55 -6.72
N SER A 66 -3.46 -14.17 -5.89
CA SER A 66 -2.33 -15.01 -5.50
C SER A 66 -2.66 -16.01 -4.38
N ASP A 67 -2.00 -17.17 -4.43
CA ASP A 67 -2.03 -18.14 -3.33
C ASP A 67 -1.27 -17.65 -2.09
N THR A 68 -1.51 -18.30 -0.95
CA THR A 68 -0.87 -17.99 0.34
C THR A 68 0.66 -17.92 0.25
N ASN A 69 1.30 -18.82 -0.51
CA ASN A 69 2.74 -18.81 -0.70
C ASN A 69 3.20 -17.61 -1.53
N ARG A 70 2.46 -17.27 -2.59
CA ARG A 70 2.77 -16.14 -3.47
C ARG A 70 2.54 -14.80 -2.76
N LYS A 71 1.48 -14.67 -1.96
CA LYS A 71 1.22 -13.52 -1.06
C LYS A 71 2.40 -13.26 -0.12
N LYS A 72 2.94 -14.30 0.52
CA LYS A 72 4.13 -14.19 1.39
C LYS A 72 5.37 -13.69 0.63
N GLN A 73 5.59 -14.19 -0.60
CA GLN A 73 6.69 -13.73 -1.46
C GLN A 73 6.53 -12.25 -1.82
N MET A 74 5.32 -11.83 -2.24
CA MET A 74 5.02 -10.43 -2.59
C MET A 74 5.27 -9.48 -1.40
N ILE A 75 4.82 -9.85 -0.19
CA ILE A 75 5.07 -9.07 1.03
C ILE A 75 6.57 -8.98 1.34
N THR A 76 7.30 -10.09 1.19
CA THR A 76 8.74 -10.14 1.45
C THR A 76 9.52 -9.28 0.46
N ALA A 77 9.18 -9.33 -0.82
CA ALA A 77 9.82 -8.54 -1.88
C ALA A 77 9.72 -7.03 -1.63
N ILE A 78 8.58 -6.57 -1.10
CA ILE A 78 8.40 -5.17 -0.71
C ILE A 78 9.40 -4.76 0.39
N SER A 79 9.57 -5.60 1.42
CA SER A 79 10.48 -5.29 2.53
C SER A 79 11.94 -5.18 2.09
N GLN A 80 12.36 -6.01 1.12
CA GLN A 80 13.70 -6.00 0.55
C GLN A 80 13.97 -4.75 -0.30
N SER A 81 12.96 -4.30 -1.06
CA SER A 81 13.08 -3.07 -1.88
C SER A 81 13.34 -1.82 -1.02
N ARG A 82 12.69 -1.71 0.15
CA ARG A 82 12.92 -0.60 1.10
C ARG A 82 14.31 -0.63 1.71
N ARG A 83 14.80 -1.83 2.12
CA ARG A 83 16.15 -1.99 2.67
C ARG A 83 17.23 -1.60 1.66
N ARG A 84 17.08 -1.98 0.39
CA ARG A 84 18.01 -1.58 -0.69
C ARG A 84 18.07 -0.07 -0.88
N ARG A 85 16.92 0.62 -0.88
CA ARG A 85 16.88 2.10 -1.00
C ARG A 85 17.51 2.81 0.20
N GLN A 86 17.37 2.28 1.41
CA GLN A 86 17.92 2.90 2.62
C GLN A 86 19.43 2.68 2.77
N GLY A 87 19.94 1.50 2.38
CA GLY A 87 21.38 1.22 2.36
C GLY A 87 22.16 2.06 1.34
N SER A 88 21.54 2.38 0.19
CA SER A 88 22.19 3.22 -0.83
C SER A 88 22.32 4.69 -0.42
N ARG A 89 21.39 5.23 0.38
CA ARG A 89 21.46 6.64 0.83
C ARG A 89 22.57 6.86 1.86
N LYS A 90 22.79 5.90 2.75
CA LYS A 90 23.81 6.01 3.81
C LYS A 90 25.25 5.98 3.30
N ARG A 91 25.48 5.52 2.06
CA ARG A 91 26.83 5.44 1.46
C ARG A 91 27.26 6.74 0.77
N ASN A 92 26.34 7.67 0.51
CA ASN A 92 26.63 8.88 -0.26
C ASN A 92 26.83 10.15 0.61
N GLU A 93 26.68 10.05 1.93
CA GLU A 93 26.92 11.16 2.87
C GLU A 93 28.35 11.17 3.47
N SER A 94 29.20 10.21 3.11
CA SER A 94 30.57 10.09 3.65
C SER A 94 31.67 10.62 2.71
N GLY A 95 31.31 11.42 1.70
CA GLY A 95 32.22 11.84 0.62
C GLY A 95 32.31 13.34 0.36
N VAL A 96 31.87 14.21 1.29
CA VAL A 96 32.05 15.67 1.17
C VAL A 96 32.77 16.18 2.42
N THR A 97 34.09 15.98 2.43
CA THR A 97 35.04 16.75 3.22
C THR A 97 36.32 16.85 2.40
N GLU A 98 36.44 17.91 1.62
CA GLU A 98 37.69 18.63 1.33
C GLU A 98 37.33 20.05 0.88
#